data_AF-A0A6A6FNA2-F1
#
_entry.id   AF-A0A6A6FNA2-F1
#
_cell.length_a   1.000
_cell.length_b   1.000
_cell.length_c   1.000
_cell.angle_alpha   90.00
_cell.angle_beta   90.00
_cell.angle_gamma   90.00
#
_symmetry.space_group_name_H-M   'P 1'
#
loop_
_entity.id
_entity.type
_entity.pdbx_description
1 polymer ?
#
loop_
_entity_poly.entity_id
_entity_poly.type
_entity_poly.pdbx_seq_one_letter_code
_entity_poly.pdbx_strand_id
1 'polypeptide(L)'
;MQPCNQLALRADNSATTFVLTCRKLTLQQPGISRTMEAPTTLDEVDKELRAIITNLYMVLCQAHEYQGPNTNQALQREIKDLLQNLKNLSQKAQLLPTHLPKELIDYVEAARNPDIFTREFVEIVMRFNQEQKGRVEAYGAFHDILAQTIIVGIPDMAEDVKKVAAASDRPVS
;
A
#
# COMPACT_ATOMS: atom_id res chain seq x y z
N MET A 1 33.52 33.51 -2.39
CA MET A 1 32.33 33.29 -3.25
C MET A 1 32.63 32.12 -4.16
N GLN A 2 32.12 30.93 -3.83
CA GLN A 2 32.25 29.71 -4.63
C GLN A 2 30.96 29.51 -5.45
N PRO A 3 31.04 29.10 -6.73
CA PRO A 3 29.89 28.57 -7.44
C PRO A 3 29.72 27.08 -7.15
N CYS A 4 28.46 26.71 -6.91
CA CYS A 4 27.98 25.39 -6.49
C CYS A 4 27.39 24.64 -7.70
N ASN A 5 27.45 23.30 -7.63
CA ASN A 5 26.71 22.31 -8.43
C ASN A 5 27.21 21.94 -9.83
N GLN A 6 28.35 21.25 -9.79
CA GLN A 6 28.58 20.10 -10.66
C GLN A 6 27.86 18.88 -10.04
N LEU A 7 26.73 18.47 -10.60
CA LEU A 7 26.12 17.16 -10.34
C LEU A 7 26.04 16.40 -11.65
N ALA A 8 27.15 15.74 -11.95
CA ALA A 8 27.22 14.67 -12.92
C ALA A 8 26.18 13.60 -12.54
N LEU A 9 25.19 13.40 -13.40
CA LEU A 9 24.35 12.20 -13.45
C LEU A 9 25.25 11.03 -13.86
N ARG A 10 26.01 10.52 -12.89
CA ARG A 10 26.70 9.23 -13.00
C ARG A 10 25.67 8.17 -12.61
N ALA A 11 25.17 7.48 -13.62
CA ALA A 11 24.26 6.36 -13.49
C ALA A 11 25.04 5.14 -12.96
N ASP A 12 25.32 5.12 -11.67
CA ASP A 12 25.82 3.94 -10.96
C ASP A 12 24.81 3.49 -9.90
N ASN A 13 24.03 2.47 -10.30
CA ASN A 13 23.92 1.19 -9.63
C ASN A 13 23.56 1.15 -8.14
N SER A 14 22.26 1.02 -7.84
CA SER A 14 21.75 0.14 -6.79
C SER A 14 20.22 0.06 -6.88
N ALA A 15 19.66 -1.15 -6.75
CA ALA A 15 18.22 -1.45 -6.81
C ALA A 15 17.36 -0.60 -5.86
N THR A 16 17.97 0.02 -4.84
CA THR A 16 17.34 0.91 -3.86
C THR A 16 16.88 2.25 -4.45
N THR A 17 17.55 2.77 -5.48
CA THR A 17 17.25 4.11 -6.04
C THR A 17 15.95 4.13 -6.84
N PHE A 18 15.52 2.99 -7.39
CA PHE A 18 14.29 2.94 -8.19
C PHE A 18 13.01 2.97 -7.34
N VAL A 19 13.04 2.37 -6.13
CA VAL A 19 11.91 2.43 -5.20
C VAL A 19 11.63 3.88 -4.74
N LEU A 20 12.69 4.66 -4.52
CA LEU A 20 12.61 6.09 -4.22
C LEU A 20 12.15 6.93 -5.42
N THR A 21 12.48 6.51 -6.64
CA THR A 21 12.08 7.22 -7.87
C THR A 21 10.61 6.96 -8.23
N CYS A 22 10.08 5.76 -7.98
CA CYS A 22 8.63 5.50 -8.05
C CYS A 22 7.84 6.26 -6.97
N ARG A 23 8.43 6.53 -5.80
CA ARG A 23 7.81 7.46 -4.83
C ARG A 23 7.71 8.89 -5.35
N LYS A 24 8.57 9.29 -6.30
CA LYS A 24 8.54 10.63 -6.92
C LYS A 24 7.68 10.71 -8.18
N LEU A 25 7.47 9.61 -8.90
CA LEU A 25 6.67 9.58 -10.14
C LEU A 25 5.22 9.11 -9.95
N THR A 26 4.88 8.44 -8.85
CA THR A 26 3.48 8.05 -8.52
C THR A 26 2.81 9.02 -7.52
N LEU A 27 3.52 10.05 -7.04
CA LEU A 27 2.97 11.10 -6.16
C LEU A 27 2.74 12.45 -6.86
N GLN A 28 2.44 12.45 -8.15
CA GLN A 28 1.83 13.61 -8.81
C GLN A 28 0.40 13.27 -9.24
N GLN A 29 -0.42 12.80 -8.29
CA GLN A 29 -1.85 13.13 -8.35
C GLN A 29 -1.99 14.58 -7.86
N PRO A 30 -2.43 15.53 -8.70
CA PRO A 30 -2.72 16.88 -8.23
C PRO A 30 -4.00 16.82 -7.41
N GLY A 31 -3.86 17.02 -6.09
CA GLY A 31 -5.00 17.32 -5.22
C GLY A 31 -5.43 16.19 -4.29
N ILE A 32 -4.60 15.84 -3.31
CA ILE A 32 -5.09 15.51 -1.97
C ILE A 32 -4.18 16.20 -0.95
N SER A 33 -4.43 17.49 -0.74
CA SER A 33 -4.14 18.09 0.56
C SER A 33 -4.95 17.33 1.60
N ARG A 34 -4.31 16.50 2.42
CA ARG A 34 -4.91 16.09 3.69
C ARG A 34 -4.08 16.66 4.82
N THR A 35 -4.29 17.96 5.03
CA THR A 35 -4.19 18.58 6.35
C THR A 35 -5.09 17.82 7.32
N MET A 36 -4.53 17.49 8.49
CA MET A 36 -5.21 17.36 9.78
C MET A 36 -6.61 16.71 9.80
N GLU A 37 -6.71 15.45 10.20
CA GLU A 37 -7.87 14.97 10.96
C GLU A 37 -7.37 13.93 11.98
N ALA A 38 -7.58 14.21 13.27
CA ALA A 38 -7.60 13.17 14.31
C ALA A 38 -9.06 12.69 14.41
N PRO A 39 -9.43 11.51 13.86
CA PRO A 39 -10.82 11.10 13.82
C PRO A 39 -10.95 9.82 14.65
N THR A 40 -11.00 9.92 15.99
CA THR A 40 -10.86 8.78 16.91
C THR A 40 -9.49 8.12 16.77
N THR A 41 -8.67 8.15 17.82
CA THR A 41 -7.36 7.50 17.72
C THR A 41 -7.58 5.98 17.56
N LEU A 42 -6.87 5.35 16.62
CA LEU A 42 -6.83 3.88 16.51
C LEU A 42 -6.56 3.22 17.88
N ASP A 43 -5.79 3.93 18.72
CA ASP A 43 -5.50 3.59 20.11
C ASP A 43 -6.74 3.58 21.03
N GLU A 44 -7.70 4.50 20.87
CA GLU A 44 -8.96 4.47 21.62
C GLU A 44 -9.79 3.23 21.27
N VAL A 45 -9.85 2.89 19.98
CA VAL A 45 -10.55 1.69 19.51
C VAL A 45 -9.85 0.42 20.01
N ASP A 46 -8.51 0.36 19.95
CA ASP A 46 -7.72 -0.76 20.50
C ASP A 46 -7.95 -0.94 22.01
N LYS A 47 -7.97 0.17 22.76
CA LYS A 47 -8.24 0.14 24.20
C LYS A 47 -9.63 -0.39 24.53
N GLU A 48 -10.66 0.03 23.79
CA GLU A 48 -12.01 -0.49 23.96
C GLU A 48 -12.13 -1.96 23.58
N LEU A 49 -11.44 -2.38 22.52
CA LEU A 49 -11.42 -3.77 22.07
C LEU A 49 -10.76 -4.68 23.12
N ARG A 50 -9.66 -4.24 23.74
CA ARG A 50 -9.05 -4.93 24.89
C ARG A 50 -10.00 -5.02 26.09
N ALA A 51 -10.70 -3.93 26.42
CA ALA A 51 -11.66 -3.92 27.51
C ALA A 51 -12.81 -4.93 27.26
N ILE A 52 -13.30 -5.05 26.03
CA ILE A 52 -14.33 -6.04 25.66
C ILE A 52 -13.81 -7.47 25.82
N ILE A 53 -12.58 -7.76 25.40
CA ILE A 53 -11.96 -9.08 25.60
C ILE A 53 -11.85 -9.41 27.10
N THR A 54 -11.43 -8.45 27.93
CA THR A 54 -11.38 -8.62 29.38
C THR A 54 -12.77 -8.86 29.98
N ASN A 55 -13.81 -8.13 29.55
CA ASN A 55 -15.18 -8.33 30.01
C ASN A 55 -15.70 -9.73 29.63
N LEU A 56 -15.44 -10.19 28.40
CA LEU A 56 -15.81 -11.55 27.95
C LEU A 56 -15.13 -12.62 28.81
N TYR A 57 -13.85 -12.43 29.15
CA TYR A 57 -13.14 -13.33 30.05
C TYR A 57 -13.74 -13.36 31.45
N MET A 58 -14.10 -12.20 32.01
CA MET A 58 -14.76 -12.12 33.33
C MET A 58 -16.11 -12.83 33.35
N VAL A 59 -16.93 -12.65 32.29
CA VAL A 59 -18.20 -13.35 32.12
C VAL A 59 -17.99 -14.87 32.07
N LEU A 60 -16.98 -15.35 31.34
CA LEU A 60 -16.64 -16.78 31.26
C LEU A 60 -16.29 -17.35 32.64
N CYS A 61 -15.43 -16.67 33.41
CA CYS A 61 -15.05 -17.10 34.76
C CYS A 61 -16.27 -17.12 35.71
N GLN A 62 -17.09 -16.07 35.71
CA GLN A 62 -18.28 -15.98 36.57
C GLN A 62 -19.35 -17.01 36.21
N ALA A 63 -19.49 -17.35 34.92
CA ALA A 63 -20.40 -18.39 34.47
C ALA A 63 -19.90 -19.80 34.88
N HIS A 64 -18.59 -20.03 34.88
CA HIS A 64 -17.98 -21.28 35.32
C HIS A 64 -18.07 -21.47 36.84
N GLU A 65 -17.91 -20.39 37.62
CA GLU A 65 -17.99 -20.40 39.09
C GLU A 65 -19.32 -19.84 39.59
N TYR A 66 -20.43 -20.42 39.12
CA TYR A 66 -21.75 -19.99 39.55
C TYR A 66 -22.02 -20.41 41.01
N GLN A 67 -22.05 -19.43 41.92
CA GLN A 67 -22.21 -19.65 43.37
C GLN A 67 -23.57 -19.15 43.91
N GLY A 68 -24.57 -18.97 43.03
CA GLY A 68 -25.95 -18.65 43.42
C GLY A 68 -26.41 -17.22 43.08
N PRO A 69 -27.38 -16.64 43.83
CA PRO A 69 -28.12 -15.44 43.41
C PRO A 69 -27.29 -14.16 43.33
N ASN A 70 -26.22 -14.05 44.11
CA ASN A 70 -25.28 -12.91 44.04
C ASN A 70 -24.47 -12.94 42.73
N THR A 71 -24.04 -14.12 42.28
CA THR A 71 -23.34 -14.32 41.00
C THR A 71 -24.27 -14.02 39.82
N ASN A 72 -25.57 -14.31 39.95
CA ASN A 72 -26.57 -14.00 38.92
C ASN A 72 -26.70 -12.49 38.68
N GLN A 73 -26.75 -11.69 39.75
CA GLN A 73 -26.82 -10.23 39.62
C GLN A 73 -25.53 -9.63 39.04
N ALA A 74 -24.36 -10.15 39.41
CA ALA A 74 -23.09 -9.73 38.84
C ALA A 74 -23.01 -10.03 37.34
N LEU A 75 -23.38 -11.25 36.94
CA LEU A 75 -23.41 -11.67 35.54
C LEU A 75 -24.34 -10.80 34.68
N GLN A 76 -25.53 -10.47 35.19
CA GLN A 76 -26.47 -9.60 34.49
C GLN A 76 -25.95 -8.17 34.29
N ARG A 77 -25.13 -7.65 35.22
CA ARG A 77 -24.50 -6.33 35.08
C ARG A 77 -23.40 -6.39 34.03
N GLU A 78 -22.51 -7.38 34.12
CA GLU A 78 -21.42 -7.58 33.15
C GLU A 78 -21.94 -7.76 31.71
N ILE A 79 -23.03 -8.50 31.51
CA ILE A 79 -23.64 -8.66 30.18
C ILE A 79 -24.18 -7.32 29.65
N LYS A 80 -24.78 -6.49 30.50
CA LYS A 80 -25.28 -5.16 30.10
C LYS A 80 -24.12 -4.23 29.75
N ASP A 81 -23.06 -4.26 30.55
CA ASP A 81 -21.85 -3.47 30.31
C ASP A 81 -21.15 -3.92 29.02
N LEU A 82 -21.06 -5.23 28.77
CA LEU A 82 -20.56 -5.80 27.52
C LEU A 82 -21.36 -5.31 26.31
N LEU A 83 -22.70 -5.36 26.37
CA LEU A 83 -23.57 -4.90 25.29
C LEU A 83 -23.35 -3.41 24.98
N GLN A 84 -23.23 -2.60 26.03
CA GLN A 84 -22.99 -1.16 25.90
C GLN A 84 -21.61 -0.88 25.28
N ASN A 85 -20.57 -1.61 25.69
CA ASN A 85 -19.23 -1.50 25.14
C ASN A 85 -19.17 -1.93 23.66
N LEU A 86 -19.84 -3.03 23.28
CA LEU A 86 -19.94 -3.47 21.88
C LEU A 86 -20.65 -2.45 21.00
N LYS A 87 -21.73 -1.83 21.50
CA LYS A 87 -22.46 -0.78 20.79
C LYS A 87 -21.57 0.45 20.56
N ASN A 88 -20.84 0.88 21.59
CA ASN A 88 -19.94 2.02 21.50
C ASN A 88 -18.79 1.75 20.51
N LEU A 89 -18.19 0.55 20.58
CA LEU A 89 -17.15 0.12 19.64
C LEU A 89 -17.65 0.13 18.20
N SER A 90 -18.86 -0.39 17.95
CA SER A 90 -19.45 -0.41 16.60
C SER A 90 -19.65 0.99 16.04
N GLN A 91 -20.09 1.95 16.87
CA GLN A 91 -20.24 3.35 16.45
C GLN A 91 -18.89 4.02 16.16
N LYS A 92 -17.86 3.75 16.96
CA LYS A 92 -16.52 4.30 16.76
C LYS A 92 -15.80 3.67 15.57
N ALA A 93 -15.99 2.39 15.33
CA ALA A 93 -15.39 1.68 14.19
C ALA A 93 -15.86 2.24 12.84
N GLN A 94 -17.06 2.81 12.76
CA GLN A 94 -17.56 3.47 11.54
C GLN A 94 -16.80 4.74 11.18
N LEU A 95 -16.08 5.33 12.14
CA LEU A 95 -15.25 6.52 11.93
C LEU A 95 -13.87 6.17 11.35
N LEU A 96 -13.50 4.88 11.34
CA LEU A 96 -12.22 4.42 10.81
C LEU A 96 -12.27 4.26 9.28
N PRO A 97 -11.18 4.61 8.57
CA PRO A 97 -11.12 4.44 7.12
C PRO A 97 -11.19 2.94 6.73
N THR A 98 -12.29 2.53 6.08
CA THR A 98 -12.60 1.12 5.79
C THR A 98 -12.07 0.62 4.42
N HIS A 99 -11.04 1.23 3.86
CA HIS A 99 -10.47 0.74 2.59
C HIS A 99 -9.49 -0.41 2.84
N LEU A 100 -10.04 -1.59 3.10
CA LEU A 100 -9.28 -2.83 3.30
C LEU A 100 -9.48 -3.77 2.10
N PRO A 101 -8.40 -4.31 1.51
CA PRO A 101 -8.51 -5.36 0.50
C PRO A 101 -9.19 -6.61 1.08
N LYS A 102 -10.05 -7.26 0.30
CA LYS A 102 -10.69 -8.53 0.69
C LYS A 102 -9.67 -9.63 1.01
N GLU A 103 -8.56 -9.68 0.26
CA GLU A 103 -7.53 -10.69 0.50
C GLU A 103 -6.92 -10.55 1.91
N LEU A 104 -6.88 -9.34 2.47
CA LEU A 104 -6.40 -9.13 3.83
C LEU A 104 -7.37 -9.72 4.87
N ILE A 105 -8.68 -9.70 4.59
CA ILE A 105 -9.71 -10.32 5.45
C ILE A 105 -9.50 -11.84 5.46
N ASP A 106 -9.27 -12.44 4.29
CA ASP A 106 -9.02 -13.89 4.17
C ASP A 106 -7.78 -14.33 4.99
N TYR A 107 -6.74 -13.47 5.08
CA TYR A 107 -5.57 -13.76 5.91
C TYR A 107 -5.91 -13.78 7.41
N VAL A 108 -6.76 -12.85 7.87
CA VAL A 108 -7.21 -12.79 9.26
C VAL A 108 -8.11 -13.99 9.58
N GLU A 109 -9.03 -14.36 8.69
CA GLU A 109 -9.90 -15.53 8.86
C GLU A 109 -9.11 -16.84 8.91
N ALA A 110 -8.03 -16.95 8.14
CA ALA A 110 -7.11 -18.08 8.17
C ALA A 110 -6.13 -18.07 9.36
N ALA A 111 -6.26 -17.13 10.31
CA ALA A 111 -5.34 -16.92 11.42
C ALA A 111 -3.86 -16.73 11.00
N ARG A 112 -3.63 -16.24 9.77
CA ARG A 112 -2.30 -15.93 9.23
C ARG A 112 -1.92 -14.50 9.60
N ASN A 113 -0.62 -14.25 9.82
CA ASN A 113 -0.15 -12.89 10.08
C ASN A 113 -0.45 -11.97 8.87
N PRO A 114 -1.26 -10.90 9.03
CA PRO A 114 -1.57 -9.94 7.96
C PRO A 114 -0.34 -9.20 7.41
N ASP A 115 0.76 -9.10 8.17
CA ASP A 115 2.01 -8.50 7.69
C ASP A 115 2.64 -9.28 6.52
N ILE A 116 2.29 -10.55 6.37
CA ILE A 116 2.79 -11.35 5.26
C ILE A 116 2.15 -10.88 3.94
N PHE A 117 0.87 -10.49 3.95
CA PHE A 117 0.20 -9.95 2.77
C PHE A 117 0.88 -8.66 2.29
N THR A 118 1.19 -7.74 3.21
CA THR A 118 1.85 -6.47 2.85
C THR A 118 3.27 -6.71 2.31
N ARG A 119 4.00 -7.68 2.89
CA ARG A 119 5.30 -8.10 2.35
C ARG A 119 5.19 -8.68 0.94
N GLU A 120 4.29 -9.63 0.73
CA GLU A 120 4.04 -10.26 -0.57
C GLU A 120 3.60 -9.23 -1.61
N PHE A 121 2.77 -8.26 -1.22
CA PHE A 121 2.36 -7.15 -2.08
C PHE A 121 3.55 -6.31 -2.54
N VAL A 122 4.44 -5.92 -1.63
CA VAL A 122 5.65 -5.15 -1.99
C VAL A 122 6.54 -5.96 -2.92
N GLU A 123 6.74 -7.25 -2.66
CA GLU A 123 7.53 -8.14 -3.51
C GLU A 123 6.94 -8.27 -4.93
N ILE A 124 5.60 -8.39 -5.04
CA ILE A 124 4.89 -8.43 -6.33
C ILE A 124 5.08 -7.11 -7.08
N VAL A 125 4.88 -5.97 -6.42
CA VAL A 125 5.03 -4.64 -7.04
C VAL A 125 6.46 -4.41 -7.51
N MET A 126 7.46 -4.80 -6.72
CA MET A 126 8.87 -4.71 -7.10
C MET A 126 9.17 -5.54 -8.35
N ARG A 127 8.74 -6.81 -8.36
CA ARG A 127 8.93 -7.72 -9.50
C ARG A 127 8.25 -7.17 -10.75
N PHE A 128 7.01 -6.70 -10.62
CA PHE A 128 6.26 -6.13 -11.73
C PHE A 128 6.93 -4.87 -12.29
N ASN A 129 7.41 -3.97 -11.44
CA ASN A 129 8.13 -2.78 -11.89
C ASN A 129 9.44 -3.10 -12.62
N GLN A 130 10.18 -4.11 -12.14
CA GLN A 130 11.38 -4.59 -12.83
C GLN A 130 11.05 -5.21 -14.18
N GLU A 131 9.99 -6.03 -14.24
CA GLU A 131 9.51 -6.63 -15.48
C GLU A 131 9.11 -5.57 -16.49
N GLN A 132 8.32 -4.57 -16.09
CA GLN A 132 7.91 -3.49 -16.97
C GLN A 132 9.09 -2.66 -17.45
N LYS A 133 10.05 -2.36 -16.57
CA LYS A 133 11.28 -1.69 -16.96
C LYS A 133 12.04 -2.50 -18.03
N GLY A 134 12.19 -3.80 -17.83
CA GLY A 134 12.86 -4.68 -18.80
C GLY A 134 12.13 -4.73 -20.14
N ARG A 135 10.78 -4.74 -20.13
CA ARG A 135 9.97 -4.66 -21.35
C ARG A 135 10.19 -3.34 -22.09
N VAL A 136 10.10 -2.21 -21.39
CA VAL A 136 10.32 -0.87 -21.98
C VAL A 136 11.73 -0.76 -22.59
N GLU A 137 12.73 -1.28 -21.89
CA GLU A 137 14.11 -1.29 -22.39
C GLU A 137 14.27 -2.16 -23.64
N ALA A 138 13.70 -3.37 -23.65
CA ALA A 138 13.74 -4.28 -24.79
C ALA A 138 13.00 -3.73 -26.02
N TYR A 139 11.80 -3.17 -25.84
CA TYR A 139 11.07 -2.50 -26.93
C TYR A 139 11.83 -1.29 -27.45
N GLY A 140 12.49 -0.57 -26.54
CA GLY A 140 13.40 0.51 -26.87
C GLY A 140 14.55 0.07 -27.78
N ALA A 141 15.27 -0.98 -27.38
CA ALA A 141 16.37 -1.51 -28.18
C ALA A 141 15.88 -2.03 -29.54
N PHE A 142 14.72 -2.69 -29.57
CA PHE A 142 14.09 -3.14 -30.82
C PHE A 142 13.73 -1.97 -31.74
N HIS A 143 13.15 -0.90 -31.19
CA HIS A 143 12.87 0.33 -31.91
C HIS A 143 14.13 0.90 -32.56
N ASP A 144 15.23 1.02 -31.81
CA ASP A 144 16.47 1.62 -32.32
C ASP A 144 17.10 0.77 -33.43
N ILE A 145 17.11 -0.56 -33.28
CA ILE A 145 17.59 -1.49 -34.32
C ILE A 145 16.73 -1.40 -35.57
N LEU A 146 15.40 -1.39 -35.42
CA LEU A 146 14.46 -1.32 -36.53
C LEU A 146 14.63 0.00 -37.30
N ALA A 147 14.69 1.12 -36.58
CA ALA A 147 14.91 2.43 -37.18
C ALA A 147 16.23 2.50 -37.95
N GLN A 148 17.32 1.99 -37.38
CA GLN A 148 18.62 1.93 -38.06
C GLN A 148 18.57 1.05 -39.32
N THR A 149 17.91 -0.10 -39.23
CA THR A 149 17.79 -1.04 -40.36
C THR A 149 17.00 -0.43 -41.51
N ILE A 150 15.92 0.31 -41.20
CA ILE A 150 15.12 1.00 -42.22
C ILE A 150 15.93 2.12 -42.87
N ILE A 151 16.66 2.92 -42.10
CA ILE A 151 17.49 4.01 -42.62
C ILE A 151 18.56 3.47 -43.58
N VAL A 152 19.20 2.35 -43.24
CA VAL A 152 20.23 1.72 -44.08
C VAL A 152 19.64 1.02 -45.31
N GLY A 153 18.49 0.34 -45.15
CA GLY A 153 17.87 -0.44 -46.22
C GLY A 153 17.07 0.40 -47.23
N ILE A 154 16.47 1.51 -46.79
CA ILE A 154 15.61 2.39 -47.59
C ILE A 154 15.93 3.85 -47.27
N PRO A 155 16.94 4.44 -47.93
CA PRO A 155 17.42 5.79 -47.60
C PRO A 155 16.38 6.89 -47.84
N ASP A 156 15.42 6.69 -48.75
CA ASP A 156 14.36 7.65 -49.07
C ASP A 156 13.40 7.92 -47.89
N MET A 157 13.27 6.98 -46.96
CA MET A 157 12.38 7.10 -45.79
C MET A 157 13.10 7.53 -44.51
N ALA A 158 14.41 7.78 -44.57
CA ALA A 158 15.23 8.03 -43.40
C ALA A 158 14.78 9.26 -42.58
N GLU A 159 14.38 10.34 -43.26
CA GLU A 159 13.91 11.56 -42.61
C GLU A 159 12.56 11.40 -41.92
N ASP A 160 11.68 10.55 -42.45
CA ASP A 160 10.38 10.28 -41.83
C ASP A 160 10.51 9.36 -40.62
N VAL A 161 11.42 8.37 -40.66
CA VAL A 161 11.75 7.54 -39.50
C VAL A 161 12.35 8.38 -38.36
N LYS A 162 13.26 9.31 -38.67
CA LYS A 162 13.83 10.24 -37.67
C LYS A 162 12.76 11.14 -37.04
N LYS A 163 11.79 11.63 -37.82
CA LYS A 163 10.64 12.40 -37.30
C LYS A 163 9.79 11.57 -36.34
N VAL A 164 9.47 10.32 -36.70
CA VAL A 164 8.65 9.43 -35.86
C VAL A 164 9.37 9.04 -34.56
N ALA A 165 10.67 8.79 -34.64
CA ALA A 165 11.50 8.50 -33.47
C ALA A 165 11.62 9.70 -32.52
N ALA A 166 11.81 10.91 -33.07
CA ALA A 166 11.79 12.14 -32.30
C ALA A 166 10.41 12.41 -31.66
N ALA A 167 9.31 12.09 -32.35
CA ALA A 167 7.96 12.20 -31.82
C ALA A 167 7.66 11.16 -30.71
N SER A 168 8.42 10.07 -30.64
CA SER A 168 8.31 9.02 -29.62
C SER A 168 9.23 9.25 -28.41
N ASP A 169 9.74 10.47 -28.23
CA ASP A 169 10.74 10.85 -27.21
C ASP A 169 12.02 10.00 -27.22
N ARG A 170 12.34 9.37 -28.36
CA ARG A 170 13.52 8.50 -28.53
C ARG A 170 14.21 8.77 -29.87
N PRO A 171 14.98 9.87 -29.99
CA PRO A 171 15.64 10.21 -31.24
C PRO A 171 16.69 9.16 -31.62
N VAL A 172 16.66 8.73 -32.88
CA VAL A 172 17.73 7.93 -33.50
C VAL A 172 18.75 8.83 -34.18
N SER A 173 20.03 8.49 -34.00
CA SER A 173 21.19 9.19 -34.59
C SER A 173 21.41 8.82 -36.06
#